data_AF-A0A377FS89-F1
#
_entry.id   AF-A0A377FS89-F1
#
_cell.length_a   1.000
_cell.length_b   1.000
_cell.length_c   1.000
_cell.angle_alpha   90.00
_cell.angle_beta   90.00
_cell.angle_gamma   90.00
#
_symmetry.space_group_name_H-M   'P 1'
#
loop_
_entity.id
_entity.type
_entity.pdbx_description
1 polymer ?
#
loop_
_entity_poly.entity_id
_entity_poly.type
_entity_poly.pdbx_seq_one_letter_code
_entity_poly.pdbx_strand_id
1 'polypeptide(L)' 'MAKNKLAIHEVLEIHEMLTLKQAGLVKGYVSEPLIKDDKLKKIARKHLKNTEQAVSELKQLLPNKA' A
#
# COMPACT_ATOMS: atom_id res chain seq x y z
N MET A 1 17.87 -24.44 -11.51
CA MET A 1 17.52 -23.34 -10.59
C MET A 1 16.01 -23.31 -10.47
N ALA A 2 15.45 -23.54 -9.29
CA ALA A 2 14.00 -23.51 -9.08
C ALA A 2 13.46 -22.14 -9.53
N LYS A 3 12.39 -22.11 -10.34
CA LYS A 3 11.73 -20.85 -10.71
C LYS A 3 11.34 -20.15 -9.40
N ASN A 4 11.88 -18.95 -9.16
CA ASN A 4 11.54 -18.05 -8.04
C ASN A 4 10.02 -17.76 -8.05
N LYS A 5 9.23 -18.69 -7.53
CA LYS A 5 7.80 -18.55 -7.34
C LYS A 5 7.57 -18.44 -5.84
N LEU A 6 6.84 -17.40 -5.46
CA LEU A 6 6.39 -17.21 -4.10
C LEU A 6 5.61 -18.46 -3.65
N ALA A 7 5.86 -18.89 -2.42
CA ALA A 7 5.05 -19.87 -1.73
C ALA A 7 3.65 -19.29 -1.45
N ILE A 8 2.68 -20.17 -1.21
CA ILE A 8 1.28 -19.76 -1.00
C ILE A 8 1.15 -18.76 0.16
N HIS A 9 1.87 -18.96 1.27
CA HIS A 9 1.82 -18.05 2.41
C HIS A 9 2.38 -16.67 2.07
N GLU A 10 3.47 -16.57 1.30
CA GLU A 10 4.03 -15.28 0.86
C GLU A 10 3.04 -14.53 -0.03
N VAL A 11 2.29 -15.24 -0.89
CA VAL A 11 1.22 -14.64 -1.70
C VAL A 11 0.08 -14.13 -0.81
N LEU A 12 -0.32 -14.89 0.21
CA LEU A 12 -1.36 -14.47 1.16
C LEU A 12 -0.92 -13.24 1.97
N GLU A 13 0.31 -13.22 2.47
CA GLU A 13 0.89 -12.08 3.18
C GLU A 13 0.89 -10.80 2.33
N ILE A 14 1.21 -10.90 1.04
CA ILE A 14 1.12 -9.74 0.12
C ILE A 14 -0.32 -9.25 -0.01
N HIS A 15 -1.32 -10.14 -0.09
CA HIS A 15 -2.74 -9.74 -0.13
C HIS A 15 -3.19 -9.06 1.16
N GLU A 16 -2.76 -9.55 2.32
CA GLU A 16 -3.03 -8.94 3.63
C GLU A 16 -2.42 -7.54 3.71
N MET A 17 -1.16 -7.40 3.31
CA MET A 17 -0.46 -6.12 3.26
C MET A 17 -1.13 -5.14 2.31
N LEU A 18 -1.55 -5.58 1.11
CA LEU A 18 -2.31 -4.77 0.17
C LEU A 18 -3.62 -4.27 0.80
N THR A 19 -4.38 -5.17 1.42
CA THR A 19 -5.65 -4.84 2.08
C THR A 19 -5.45 -3.77 3.16
N LEU A 20 -4.43 -3.94 4.00
CA LEU A 20 -4.10 -2.99 5.06
C LEU A 20 -3.71 -1.62 4.49
N LYS A 21 -2.85 -1.58 3.46
CA LYS A 21 -2.39 -0.32 2.84
C LYS A 21 -3.53 0.41 2.14
N GLN A 22 -4.40 -0.31 1.43
CA GLN A 22 -5.57 0.26 0.77
C GLN A 22 -6.58 0.84 1.76
N ALA A 23 -6.87 0.13 2.85
CA ALA A 23 -7.70 0.67 3.93
C ALA A 23 -7.08 1.93 4.55
N GLY A 24 -5.74 1.95 4.69
CA GLY A 24 -4.97 3.13 5.11
C GLY A 24 -5.13 4.32 4.15
N LEU A 25 -5.01 4.09 2.84
CA LEU A 25 -5.19 5.13 1.83
C LEU A 25 -6.58 5.75 1.89
N VAL A 26 -7.63 4.92 1.93
CA VAL A 26 -9.02 5.41 2.03
C VAL A 26 -9.19 6.31 3.25
N LYS A 27 -8.76 5.84 4.43
CA LYS A 27 -8.80 6.64 5.67
C LYS A 27 -8.01 7.94 5.53
N GLY A 28 -6.83 7.87 4.93
CA GLY A 28 -5.95 9.01 4.73
C GLY A 28 -6.55 10.07 3.80
N TYR A 29 -7.13 9.68 2.66
CA TYR A 29 -7.78 10.63 1.74
C TYR A 29 -9.04 11.26 2.33
N VAL A 30 -9.81 10.52 3.13
CA VAL A 30 -10.97 11.09 3.84
C VAL A 30 -10.52 12.09 4.91
N SER A 31 -9.39 11.83 5.56
CA SER A 31 -8.91 12.62 6.70
C SER A 31 -8.04 13.81 6.31
N GLU A 32 -7.23 13.72 5.24
CA GLU A 32 -6.29 14.77 4.81
C GLU A 32 -6.94 16.15 4.59
N PRO A 33 -8.14 16.25 3.97
CA PRO A 33 -8.81 17.53 3.77
C PRO A 33 -9.23 18.21 5.07
N LEU A 34 -9.44 17.42 6.13
CA LEU A 34 -9.89 17.88 7.45
C LEU A 34 -8.74 18.44 8.30
N ILE A 35 -7.49 18.20 7.91
CA ILE A 35 -6.31 18.68 8.64
C ILE A 35 -6.16 20.19 8.41
N LYS A 36 -6.23 20.96 9.49
CA LYS A 36 -6.08 22.43 9.49
C LYS A 36 -4.62 22.89 9.61
N ASP A 37 -3.78 22.11 10.28
CA ASP A 37 -2.36 22.45 10.44
C ASP A 37 -1.59 22.10 9.16
N ASP A 38 -1.00 23.11 8.51
CA ASP A 38 -0.34 22.96 7.21
C ASP A 38 0.86 22.00 7.25
N LYS A 39 1.60 21.99 8.37
CA LYS A 39 2.75 21.10 8.53
C LYS A 39 2.29 19.65 8.63
N LEU A 40 1.26 19.39 9.43
CA LEU A 40 0.64 18.08 9.56
C LEU A 40 0.03 17.62 8.23
N LYS A 41 -0.62 18.53 7.49
CA LYS A 41 -1.18 18.23 6.17
C LYS A 41 -0.10 17.83 5.18
N LYS A 42 1.05 18.52 5.18
CA LYS A 42 2.22 18.16 4.35
C LYS A 42 2.77 16.77 4.71
N ILE A 43 2.83 16.44 6.01
CA ILE A 43 3.24 15.10 6.48
C ILE A 43 2.24 14.03 5.99
N ALA A 44 0.94 14.29 6.13
CA ALA A 44 -0.12 13.38 5.67
C ALA A 44 -0.05 13.14 4.16
N ARG A 45 0.13 14.19 3.33
CA ARG A 45 0.32 14.07 1.89
C ARG A 45 1.56 13.24 1.51
N LYS A 46 2.68 13.44 2.22
CA LYS A 46 3.89 12.63 2.01
C LYS A 46 3.62 11.16 2.37
N HIS A 47 2.90 10.89 3.45
CA HIS A 47 2.52 9.54 3.84
C HIS A 47 1.61 8.87 2.80
N LEU A 48 0.61 9.60 2.27
CA LEU A 48 -0.26 9.11 1.20
C LEU A 48 0.56 8.72 -0.04
N LYS A 49 1.46 9.60 -0.52
CA LYS A 49 2.33 9.31 -1.66
C LYS A 49 3.21 8.08 -1.45
N ASN A 50 3.81 7.95 -0.27
CA ASN A 50 4.62 6.77 0.05
C ASN A 50 3.77 5.49 0.11
N THR A 51 2.53 5.59 0.55
CA THR A 51 1.60 4.46 0.64
C THR A 51 1.09 4.04 -0.75
N GLU A 52 0.81 4.99 -1.65
CA GLU A 52 0.50 4.71 -3.06
C GLU A 52 1.64 3.94 -3.73
N GLN A 53 2.88 4.39 -3.52
CA GLN A 53 4.07 3.72 -4.03
C GLN A 53 4.19 2.29 -3.50
N ALA A 54 4.04 2.09 -2.19
CA ALA A 54 4.07 0.75 -1.58
C ALA A 54 2.98 -0.18 -2.13
N VAL A 55 1.76 0.33 -2.38
CA VAL A 55 0.69 -0.45 -3.03
C VAL A 55 1.08 -0.86 -4.44
N SER A 56 1.71 0.02 -5.21
CA SER A 56 2.20 -0.29 -6.56
C SER A 56 3.25 -1.40 -6.53
N GLU A 57 4.23 -1.30 -5.62
CA GLU A 57 5.29 -2.30 -5.43
C GLU A 57 4.73 -3.66 -5.01
N LEU A 58 3.81 -3.68 -4.04
CA LEU A 58 3.17 -4.92 -3.59
C LEU A 58 2.37 -5.61 -4.72
N LYS A 59 1.71 -4.85 -5.59
CA LYS A 59 1.02 -5.40 -6.76
C LYS A 59 1.97 -6.03 -7.77
N GLN A 60 3.19 -5.49 -7.92
CA GLN A 60 4.21 -6.06 -8.82
C GLN A 60 4.78 -7.38 -8.30
N LEU A 61 4.72 -7.63 -6.98
CA LEU A 61 5.16 -8.88 -6.37
C LEU A 61 4.13 -10.01 -6.55
N LEU A 62 2.85 -9.69 -6.76
CA LEU A 62 1.84 -10.72 -6.96
C LEU A 62 2.10 -11.48 -8.27
N PRO A 63 1.99 -12.83 -8.26
CA PRO A 63 2.11 -13.59 -9.49
C PRO A 63 1.00 -13.16 -10.47
N ASN A 64 1.38 -12.84 -11.72
CA ASN A 64 0.40 -12.64 -12.78
C ASN A 64 -0.54 -13.85 -12.84
N LYS A 65 -1.85 -13.61 -12.85
CA LYS A 65 -2.83 -14.67 -13.12
C LYS A 65 -2.44 -15.29 -14.47
N ALA A 66 -2.05 -16.56 -14.44
CA ALA A 66 -1.89 -17.38 -15.64
C ALA A 66 -3.27 -17.73 -16.20
#